data_AF-A0A7S3TCR3-F1
#
_entry.id   AF-A0A7S3TCR3-F1
#
_cell.length_a   1.000
_cell.length_b   1.000
_cell.length_c   1.000
_cell.angle_alpha   90.00
_cell.angle_beta   90.00
_cell.angle_gamma   90.00
#
_symmetry.space_group_name_H-M   'P 1'
#
loop_
_entity.id
_entity.type
_entity.pdbx_description
1 polymer ?
#
loop_
_entity_poly.entity_id
_entity_poly.type
_entity_poly.pdbx_seq_one_letter_code
_entity_poly.pdbx_strand_id
1 'polypeptide(L)'
;RNLPFLTGRSLGQVCHIVQLAISQKKLLGYLNGAVVPYDRSHSMVKEKCAERQHPCISAGRGTTQLASWDRVRECLKDILQAGGPVPLSNVKRLFRSRFHVELSETSLGHSKLSELLQDPRIGDLCAVRLQGHGYVVFPAAAAAPCSPLPKAAGGGGVGGGGGSTISLA
;
A
#
# COMPACT_ATOMS: atom_id res chain seq x y z
N ARG A 1 24.53 -18.58 -18.52
CA ARG A 1 23.25 -18.21 -19.18
C ARG A 1 22.81 -19.38 -20.05
N ASN A 2 22.14 -20.37 -19.46
CA ASN A 2 21.46 -21.47 -20.16
C ASN A 2 20.58 -22.14 -19.11
N LEU A 3 19.27 -21.89 -19.14
CA LEU A 3 18.32 -22.35 -18.11
C LEU A 3 17.37 -23.36 -18.79
N PRO A 4 17.68 -24.67 -18.73
CA PRO A 4 16.93 -25.69 -19.46
C PRO A 4 15.44 -25.72 -19.12
N PHE A 5 15.09 -25.35 -17.88
CA PHE A 5 13.71 -25.25 -17.42
C PHE A 5 12.91 -24.08 -18.03
N LEU A 6 13.57 -23.16 -18.75
CA LEU A 6 12.92 -22.09 -19.52
C LEU A 6 12.90 -22.38 -21.03
N THR A 7 13.36 -23.55 -21.47
CA THR A 7 13.36 -23.92 -22.89
C THR A 7 11.93 -23.90 -23.44
N GLY A 8 11.74 -23.32 -24.64
CA GLY A 8 10.42 -23.19 -25.26
C GLY A 8 9.53 -22.10 -24.66
N ARG A 9 10.04 -21.27 -23.73
CA ARG A 9 9.31 -20.09 -23.22
C ARG A 9 9.77 -18.81 -23.93
N SER A 10 8.82 -17.97 -24.30
CA SER A 10 9.12 -16.62 -24.76
C SER A 10 9.55 -15.72 -23.61
N LEU A 11 10.26 -14.64 -23.89
CA LEU A 11 10.62 -13.64 -22.88
C LEU A 11 9.39 -13.12 -22.11
N GLY A 12 8.28 -12.88 -22.81
CA GLY A 12 7.02 -12.44 -22.19
C GLY A 12 6.47 -13.45 -21.19
N GLN A 13 6.53 -14.75 -21.51
CA GLN A 13 6.13 -15.81 -20.58
C GLN A 13 7.06 -15.88 -19.36
N VAL A 14 8.37 -15.73 -19.57
CA VAL A 14 9.36 -15.68 -18.48
C VAL A 14 9.10 -14.47 -17.57
N CYS A 15 8.90 -13.28 -18.14
CA CYS A 15 8.55 -12.09 -17.35
C CYS A 15 7.24 -12.28 -16.58
N HIS A 16 6.23 -12.89 -17.18
CA HIS A 16 4.97 -13.17 -16.51
C HIS A 16 5.13 -14.13 -15.33
N ILE A 17 5.93 -15.20 -15.48
CA ILE A 17 6.26 -16.12 -14.38
C ILE A 17 6.93 -15.37 -13.23
N VAL A 18 7.91 -14.51 -13.53
CA VAL A 18 8.58 -13.68 -12.52
C VAL A 18 7.59 -12.73 -11.84
N GLN A 19 6.70 -12.10 -12.60
CA GLN A 19 5.67 -11.20 -12.05
C GLN A 19 4.74 -11.93 -11.09
N LEU A 20 4.32 -13.15 -11.41
CA LEU A 20 3.48 -13.98 -10.53
C LEU A 20 4.24 -14.42 -9.27
N ALA A 21 5.52 -14.78 -9.42
CA ALA A 21 6.40 -15.14 -8.30
C ALA A 21 6.58 -13.98 -7.29
N ILE A 22 6.64 -12.74 -7.79
CA ILE A 22 6.74 -11.52 -6.97
C ILE A 22 5.39 -11.13 -6.36
N SER A 23 4.34 -11.05 -7.17
CA SER A 23 3.07 -10.41 -6.77
C SER A 23 2.09 -11.33 -6.04
N GLN A 24 2.05 -12.63 -6.39
CA GLN A 24 1.00 -13.54 -5.89
C GLN A 24 1.57 -14.66 -5.02
N LYS A 25 2.76 -15.16 -5.36
CA LYS A 25 3.30 -16.37 -4.71
C LYS A 25 4.25 -16.09 -3.55
N LYS A 26 4.61 -14.82 -3.29
CA LYS A 26 5.60 -14.43 -2.27
C LYS A 26 6.87 -15.31 -2.35
N LEU A 27 7.33 -15.63 -3.56
CA LEU A 27 8.56 -16.41 -3.79
C LEU A 27 9.76 -15.51 -4.03
N LEU A 28 9.52 -14.35 -4.66
CA LEU A 28 10.51 -13.34 -4.94
C LEU A 28 10.04 -11.99 -4.37
N GLY A 29 10.99 -11.11 -4.09
CA GLY A 29 10.72 -9.72 -3.71
C GLY A 29 11.90 -8.83 -4.04
N TYR A 30 11.84 -7.58 -3.60
CA TYR A 30 12.87 -6.58 -3.89
C TYR A 30 13.71 -6.24 -2.65
N LEU A 31 15.02 -6.10 -2.88
CA LEU A 31 15.98 -5.57 -1.91
C LEU A 31 16.99 -4.72 -2.69
N ASN A 32 17.16 -3.44 -2.34
CA ASN A 32 18.10 -2.51 -2.99
C ASN A 32 18.01 -2.49 -4.54
N GLY A 33 16.79 -2.57 -5.10
CA GLY A 33 16.56 -2.55 -6.55
C GLY A 33 16.80 -3.88 -7.27
N ALA A 34 17.25 -4.93 -6.57
CA ALA A 34 17.43 -6.27 -7.12
C ALA A 34 16.27 -7.21 -6.74
N VAL A 35 15.96 -8.17 -7.62
CA VAL A 35 15.05 -9.27 -7.32
C VAL A 35 15.79 -10.31 -6.50
N VAL A 36 15.26 -10.63 -5.32
CA VAL A 36 15.82 -11.57 -4.35
C VAL A 36 14.76 -12.60 -3.94
N PRO A 37 15.15 -13.76 -3.38
CA PRO A 37 14.20 -14.64 -2.70
C PRO A 37 13.37 -13.87 -1.68
N TYR A 38 12.08 -14.19 -1.55
CA TYR A 38 11.15 -13.43 -0.70
C TYR A 38 11.66 -13.34 0.75
N ASP A 39 12.31 -14.41 1.25
CA ASP A 39 12.96 -14.47 2.56
C ASP A 39 14.05 -13.41 2.82
N ARG A 40 14.48 -12.67 1.80
CA ARG A 40 15.46 -11.59 1.92
C ARG A 40 14.90 -10.23 1.48
N SER A 41 13.64 -10.20 1.04
CA SER A 41 13.01 -8.99 0.52
C SER A 41 12.67 -8.01 1.65
N HIS A 42 12.63 -6.70 1.33
CA HIS A 42 12.18 -5.68 2.29
C HIS A 42 10.78 -5.97 2.82
N SER A 43 9.88 -6.50 1.99
CA SER A 43 8.51 -6.82 2.37
C SER A 43 8.45 -7.90 3.44
N MET A 44 9.22 -8.98 3.28
CA MET A 44 9.27 -10.07 4.25
C MET A 44 9.96 -9.65 5.56
N VAL A 45 11.10 -8.93 5.47
CA VAL A 45 11.77 -8.40 6.65
C VAL A 45 10.84 -7.50 7.45
N LYS A 46 10.03 -6.67 6.77
CA LYS A 46 9.00 -5.85 7.42
C LYS A 46 7.89 -6.68 8.07
N GLU A 47 7.40 -7.70 7.40
CA GLU A 47 6.36 -8.62 7.91
C GLU A 47 6.84 -9.33 9.19
N LYS A 48 8.02 -9.96 9.18
CA LYS A 48 8.61 -10.62 10.36
C LYS A 48 8.97 -9.65 11.49
N CYS A 49 9.44 -8.45 11.16
CA CYS A 49 9.73 -7.43 12.17
C CYS A 49 8.45 -6.88 12.81
N ALA A 50 7.38 -6.68 12.03
CA ALA A 50 6.07 -6.27 12.52
C ALA A 50 5.46 -7.29 13.49
N GLU A 51 5.51 -8.59 13.16
CA GLU A 51 5.06 -9.67 14.05
C GLU A 51 5.76 -9.66 15.40
N ARG A 52 7.03 -9.25 15.43
CA ARG A 52 7.84 -9.16 16.64
C ARG A 52 7.86 -7.76 17.26
N GLN A 53 7.11 -6.81 16.70
CA GLN A 53 7.12 -5.38 17.06
C GLN A 53 8.52 -4.78 17.15
N HIS A 54 9.44 -5.23 16.29
CA HIS A 54 10.79 -4.71 16.22
C HIS A 54 10.93 -3.73 15.07
N PRO A 55 11.69 -2.62 15.24
CA PRO A 55 11.98 -1.73 14.14
C PRO A 55 12.86 -2.46 13.10
N CYS A 56 12.35 -2.65 11.88
CA CYS A 56 13.21 -2.99 10.75
C CYS A 56 13.99 -1.74 10.34
N ILE A 57 15.31 -1.76 10.53
CA ILE A 57 16.18 -0.61 10.25
C ILE A 57 16.01 -0.19 8.78
N SER A 58 15.45 0.99 8.53
CA SER A 58 15.61 1.71 7.27
C SER A 58 16.63 2.82 7.48
N ALA A 59 17.90 2.41 7.48
CA ALA A 59 19.10 3.21 7.26
C ALA A 59 18.97 4.73 7.54
N GLY A 60 18.73 5.09 8.80
CA GLY A 60 19.02 6.42 9.32
C GLY A 60 20.07 6.26 10.42
N ARG A 61 21.35 6.51 10.11
CA ARG A 61 22.43 6.52 11.11
C ARG A 61 22.31 7.78 11.97
N GLY A 62 21.38 7.78 12.92
CA GLY A 62 21.20 8.87 13.87
C GLY A 62 20.53 8.37 15.13
N THR A 63 20.85 8.99 16.26
CA THR A 63 20.29 8.75 17.61
C THR A 63 18.84 9.22 17.74
N THR A 64 18.04 9.02 16.70
CA THR A 64 16.68 9.53 16.59
C THR A 64 15.75 8.63 17.41
N GLN A 65 14.96 9.23 18.31
CA GLN A 65 14.02 8.47 19.13
C GLN A 65 12.95 7.81 18.25
N LEU A 66 12.61 6.55 18.54
CA LEU A 66 11.56 5.81 17.87
C LEU A 66 10.19 6.32 18.33
N ALA A 67 9.24 6.52 17.42
CA ALA A 67 7.92 7.02 17.77
C ALA A 67 7.13 6.00 18.60
N SER A 68 6.70 6.39 19.80
CA SER A 68 5.60 5.72 20.52
C SER A 68 4.25 6.17 19.96
N TRP A 69 3.17 5.44 20.26
CA TRP A 69 1.81 5.81 19.81
C TRP A 69 1.41 7.22 20.24
N ASP A 70 1.76 7.65 21.46
CA ASP A 70 1.48 9.00 21.95
C ASP A 70 2.19 10.07 21.09
N ARG A 71 3.46 9.84 20.77
CA ARG A 71 4.24 10.74 19.90
C ARG A 71 3.72 10.73 18.47
N VAL A 72 3.26 9.59 17.96
CA VAL A 72 2.60 9.51 16.65
C VAL A 72 1.35 10.38 16.63
N ARG A 73 0.52 10.33 17.67
CA ARG A 73 -0.70 11.14 17.79
C ARG A 73 -0.39 12.62 17.83
N GLU A 74 0.57 13.05 18.66
CA GLU A 74 0.99 14.45 18.76
C GLU A 74 1.52 14.98 17.42
N CYS A 75 2.48 14.27 16.81
CA CYS A 75 3.10 14.67 15.55
C CYS A 75 2.08 14.74 14.40
N LEU A 76 1.15 13.77 14.31
CA LEU A 76 0.12 13.77 13.28
C LEU A 76 -0.85 14.93 13.42
N LYS A 77 -1.28 15.26 14.64
CA LYS A 77 -2.13 16.43 14.89
C LYS A 77 -1.45 17.70 14.40
N ASP A 78 -0.20 17.92 14.79
CA ASP A 78 0.55 19.11 14.40
C ASP A 78 0.77 19.19 12.88
N ILE A 79 1.12 18.07 12.23
CA ILE A 79 1.32 18.02 10.78
C ILE A 79 0.03 18.40 10.04
N LEU A 80 -1.09 17.82 10.45
CA LEU A 80 -2.38 17.96 9.75
C LEU A 80 -3.06 19.30 10.06
N GLN A 81 -2.89 19.84 11.27
CA GLN A 81 -3.43 21.15 11.65
C GLN A 81 -2.62 22.30 11.01
N ALA A 82 -1.30 22.20 10.97
CA ALA A 82 -0.46 23.27 10.43
C ALA A 82 -0.29 23.22 8.90
N GLY A 83 -0.40 22.04 8.29
CA GLY A 83 -0.03 21.82 6.88
C GLY A 83 -1.15 21.27 5.99
N GLY A 84 -2.31 20.93 6.54
CA GLY A 84 -3.40 20.31 5.78
C GLY A 84 -3.06 18.89 5.29
N PRO A 85 -3.70 18.42 4.21
CA PRO A 85 -3.48 17.07 3.69
C PRO A 85 -2.04 16.85 3.20
N VAL A 86 -1.46 15.69 3.53
CA VAL A 86 -0.05 15.39 3.24
C VAL A 86 0.08 14.08 2.45
N PRO A 87 0.91 14.03 1.39
CA PRO A 87 1.24 12.76 0.73
C PRO A 87 1.84 11.73 1.68
N LEU A 88 1.42 10.47 1.57
CA LEU A 88 1.89 9.36 2.40
C LEU A 88 3.42 9.22 2.39
N SER A 89 4.05 9.46 1.24
CA SER A 89 5.51 9.43 1.04
C SER A 89 6.26 10.47 1.87
N ASN A 90 5.61 11.59 2.23
CA ASN A 90 6.23 12.68 2.99
C ASN A 90 6.11 12.49 4.51
N VAL A 91 5.22 11.64 5.01
CA VAL A 91 4.92 11.52 6.44
C VAL A 91 6.18 11.19 7.25
N LYS A 92 6.93 10.15 6.86
CA LYS A 92 8.18 9.79 7.56
C LYS A 92 9.22 10.89 7.55
N ARG A 93 9.29 11.65 6.45
CA ARG A 93 10.22 12.77 6.32
C ARG A 93 9.84 13.89 7.29
N LEU A 94 8.56 14.20 7.43
CA LEU A 94 8.07 15.22 8.35
C LEU A 94 8.30 14.85 9.81
N PHE A 95 8.07 13.58 10.19
CA PHE A 95 8.41 13.07 11.52
C PHE A 95 9.88 13.32 11.87
N ARG A 96 10.78 12.99 10.93
CA ARG A 96 12.23 13.19 11.12
C ARG A 96 12.62 14.66 11.14
N SER A 97 12.11 15.46 10.19
CA SER A 97 12.57 16.84 10.02
C SER A 97 11.99 17.83 11.02
N ARG A 98 10.73 17.63 11.46
CA ARG A 98 10.04 18.56 12.37
C ARG A 98 10.19 18.14 13.83
N PHE A 99 10.09 16.85 14.11
CA PHE A 99 10.03 16.35 15.48
C PHE A 99 11.28 15.57 15.90
N HIS A 100 12.22 15.30 14.98
CA HIS A 100 13.42 14.49 15.25
C HIS A 100 13.05 13.11 15.81
N VAL A 101 11.95 12.55 15.32
CA VAL A 101 11.43 11.22 15.69
C VAL A 101 11.42 10.33 14.46
N GLU A 102 11.81 9.07 14.62
CA GLU A 102 11.71 8.07 13.55
C GLU A 102 10.38 7.32 13.63
N LEU A 103 9.57 7.45 12.57
CA LEU A 103 8.37 6.66 12.39
C LEU A 103 8.70 5.33 11.72
N SER A 104 8.66 4.25 12.50
CA SER A 104 8.77 2.88 12.01
C SER A 104 7.45 2.15 12.21
N GLU A 105 6.82 1.74 11.12
CA GLU A 105 5.57 1.01 11.15
C GLU A 105 5.73 -0.35 11.82
N THR A 106 6.89 -0.97 11.60
CA THR A 106 7.17 -2.32 12.11
C THR A 106 7.36 -2.35 13.61
N SER A 107 7.88 -1.28 14.24
CA SER A 107 7.89 -1.18 15.70
C SER A 107 6.50 -0.96 16.28
N LEU A 108 5.57 -0.47 15.46
CA LEU A 108 4.17 -0.26 15.83
C LEU A 108 3.28 -1.43 15.39
N GLY A 109 3.86 -2.51 14.84
CA GLY A 109 3.16 -3.74 14.48
C GLY A 109 2.60 -3.79 13.06
N HIS A 110 2.96 -2.84 12.19
CA HIS A 110 2.45 -2.76 10.82
C HIS A 110 3.55 -2.96 9.77
N SER A 111 3.19 -3.63 8.68
CA SER A 111 4.11 -3.88 7.56
C SER A 111 4.16 -2.71 6.55
N LYS A 112 3.09 -1.88 6.51
CA LYS A 112 2.94 -0.75 5.58
C LYS A 112 2.50 0.53 6.30
N LEU A 113 2.99 1.68 5.82
CA LEU A 113 2.61 3.00 6.33
C LEU A 113 1.13 3.30 6.21
N SER A 114 0.52 2.87 5.11
CA SER A 114 -0.91 3.04 4.88
C SER A 114 -1.75 2.28 5.90
N GLU A 115 -1.30 1.11 6.35
CA GLU A 115 -2.00 0.30 7.37
C GLU A 115 -1.86 0.97 8.74
N LEU A 116 -0.66 1.41 9.11
CA LEU A 116 -0.44 2.15 10.35
C LEU A 116 -1.33 3.39 10.46
N LEU A 117 -1.41 4.19 9.40
CA LEU A 117 -2.20 5.44 9.38
C LEU A 117 -3.71 5.20 9.29
N GLN A 118 -4.15 3.95 9.14
CA GLN A 118 -5.54 3.52 9.21
C GLN A 118 -5.83 2.76 10.52
N ASP A 119 -4.87 2.68 11.44
CA ASP A 119 -5.05 1.97 12.71
C ASP A 119 -6.12 2.65 13.58
N PRO A 120 -7.01 1.89 14.25
CA PRO A 120 -8.04 2.44 15.12
C PRO A 120 -7.51 3.39 16.21
N ARG A 121 -6.27 3.22 16.66
CA ARG A 121 -5.64 4.08 17.67
C ARG A 121 -5.37 5.50 17.17
N ILE A 122 -5.39 5.76 15.87
CA ILE A 122 -5.19 7.09 15.27
C ILE A 122 -6.20 7.44 14.17
N GLY A 123 -7.19 6.59 13.92
CA GLY A 123 -8.25 6.81 12.93
C GLY A 123 -9.14 8.02 13.24
N ASP A 124 -9.18 8.48 14.49
CA ASP A 124 -9.82 9.73 14.90
C ASP A 124 -9.05 10.99 14.45
N LEU A 125 -7.78 10.84 14.05
CA LEU A 125 -6.91 11.95 13.66
C LEU A 125 -6.80 12.09 12.16
N CYS A 126 -6.74 10.97 11.44
CA CYS A 126 -6.51 10.98 10.00
C CYS A 126 -7.20 9.87 9.22
N ALA A 127 -7.39 10.11 7.93
CA ALA A 127 -7.83 9.13 6.95
C ALA A 127 -6.89 9.12 5.74
N VAL A 128 -6.57 7.94 5.22
CA VAL A 128 -5.75 7.79 4.02
C VAL A 128 -6.67 7.60 2.81
N ARG A 129 -6.52 8.44 1.78
CA ARG A 129 -7.29 8.35 0.53
C ARG A 129 -6.35 8.33 -0.68
N LEU A 130 -6.77 7.64 -1.73
CA LEU A 130 -6.09 7.66 -3.01
C LEU A 130 -6.54 8.91 -3.79
N GLN A 131 -5.60 9.78 -4.16
CA GLN A 131 -5.85 10.97 -4.97
C GLN A 131 -4.93 10.95 -6.19
N GLY A 132 -5.52 10.79 -7.38
CA GLY A 132 -4.76 10.59 -8.62
C GLY A 132 -3.89 9.33 -8.55
N HIS A 133 -2.57 9.51 -8.56
CA HIS A 133 -1.59 8.42 -8.54
C HIS A 133 -0.94 8.17 -7.17
N GLY A 134 -1.39 8.83 -6.10
CA GLY A 134 -0.73 8.76 -4.79
C GLY A 134 -1.70 8.71 -3.62
N TYR A 135 -1.24 8.12 -2.52
CA TYR A 135 -1.97 8.15 -1.25
C TYR A 135 -1.70 9.47 -0.51
N VAL A 136 -2.77 10.08 -0.01
CA VAL A 136 -2.75 11.33 0.74
C VAL A 136 -3.45 11.11 2.08
N VAL A 137 -2.86 11.66 3.13
CA VAL A 137 -3.37 11.62 4.51
C VAL A 137 -4.15 12.90 4.76
N PHE A 138 -5.42 12.76 5.09
CA PHE A 138 -6.33 13.86 5.39
C PHE A 138 -6.60 13.92 6.90
N PRO A 139 -6.84 15.10 7.48
CA PRO A 139 -7.42 15.22 8.81
C PRO A 139 -8.78 14.50 8.87
N ALA A 140 -9.07 13.77 9.94
CA ALA A 140 -10.34 13.06 10.09
C ALA A 140 -11.56 13.98 10.00
N ALA A 141 -11.46 15.21 10.51
CA ALA A 141 -12.51 16.23 10.41
C ALA A 141 -12.80 16.66 8.95
N ALA A 142 -11.80 16.61 8.06
CA ALA A 142 -11.95 16.89 6.63
C ALA A 142 -12.34 15.63 5.83
N ALA A 143 -12.31 14.46 6.46
CA ALA A 143 -12.61 13.18 5.85
C ALA A 143 -14.12 12.84 5.89
N ALA A 144 -14.99 13.82 5.65
CA ALA A 144 -16.41 13.56 5.41
C ALA A 144 -16.56 12.48 4.30
N PRO A 145 -17.48 11.51 4.46
CA PRO A 145 -17.60 10.40 3.51
C PRO A 145 -18.01 10.95 2.15
N CYS A 146 -17.10 10.85 1.18
CA CYS A 146 -17.49 10.96 -0.22
C CYS A 146 -18.39 9.75 -0.49
N SER A 147 -19.62 10.01 -0.92
CA SER A 147 -20.61 8.99 -1.25
C SER A 147 -20.02 7.93 -2.19
N PRO A 148 -20.43 6.65 -2.06
CA PRO A 148 -19.96 5.60 -2.94
C PRO A 148 -20.40 5.89 -4.38
N LEU A 149 -19.42 5.90 -5.29
CA LEU A 149 -19.64 5.94 -6.74
C LEU A 149 -20.68 4.87 -7.14
N PRO A 150 -21.68 5.20 -7.98
CA PRO A 150 -22.61 4.20 -8.48
C PRO A 150 -21.84 3.16 -9.28
N LYS A 151 -21.96 1.89 -8.86
CA LYS A 151 -21.48 0.74 -9.64
C LYS A 151 -22.13 0.84 -11.03
N ALA A 152 -21.31 0.88 -12.06
CA ALA A 152 -21.75 0.75 -13.43
C ALA A 152 -22.65 -0.49 -13.55
N ALA A 153 -23.94 -0.26 -13.79
CA ALA A 153 -24.88 -1.31 -14.16
C ALA A 153 -24.46 -1.80 -15.55
N GLY A 154 -23.68 -2.87 -15.58
CA GLY A 154 -23.45 -3.67 -16.78
C GLY A 154 -24.77 -4.29 -17.19
N GLY A 155 -25.46 -3.63 -18.12
CA GLY A 155 -26.56 -4.20 -18.87
C GLY A 155 -26.07 -5.38 -19.68
N GLY A 156 -26.67 -6.53 -19.44
CA GLY A 156 -26.41 -7.79 -20.14
C GLY A 156 -27.61 -8.73 -20.01
N GLY A 157 -28.80 -8.19 -20.19
CA GLY A 157 -30.02 -8.98 -20.36
C GLY A 157 -30.30 -9.14 -21.85
N VAL A 158 -30.01 -10.30 -22.41
CA VAL A 158 -30.64 -10.76 -23.66
C VAL A 158 -31.34 -12.07 -23.33
N GLY A 159 -32.60 -11.94 -22.92
CA GLY A 159 -33.55 -13.05 -22.87
C GLY A 159 -34.06 -13.32 -24.28
N GLY A 160 -34.13 -14.60 -24.65
CA GLY A 160 -34.74 -15.05 -25.89
C GLY A 160 -36.27 -15.06 -25.82
N GLY A 161 -36.89 -15.26 -26.99
CA GLY A 161 -38.28 -15.70 -27.09
C GLY A 161 -39.07 -15.08 -28.24
N GLY A 162 -39.06 -15.78 -29.39
CA GLY A 162 -40.27 -16.15 -30.13
C GLY A 162 -41.06 -15.09 -30.91
N GLY A 163 -41.37 -15.43 -32.16
CA GLY A 163 -42.73 -15.27 -32.68
C GLY A 163 -42.93 -14.38 -33.90
N SER A 164 -43.07 -15.06 -35.04
CA SER A 164 -44.08 -14.81 -36.07
C SER A 164 -43.93 -13.70 -37.13
N THR A 165 -44.05 -14.21 -38.37
CA THR A 165 -44.82 -13.69 -39.51
C THR A 165 -44.35 -12.40 -40.19
N ILE A 166 -43.86 -12.57 -41.42
CA ILE A 166 -44.27 -11.73 -42.56
C ILE A 166 -44.37 -12.59 -43.82
N SER A 167 -45.44 -12.31 -44.55
CA SER A 167 -45.92 -12.94 -45.78
C SER A 167 -45.79 -11.92 -46.92
N LEU A 168 -45.83 -12.42 -48.17
CA LEU A 168 -45.91 -11.71 -49.47
C LEU A 168 -44.60 -11.03 -49.94
N ALA A 169 -44.16 -11.16 -51.20
CA ALA A 169 -44.72 -11.73 -52.42
C ALA A 169 -43.57 -12.20 -53.34
#